data_AF-A0A0B3AMK8-F1
#
_entry.id   AF-A0A0B3AMK8-F1
#
_cell.length_a   1.000
_cell.length_b   1.000
_cell.length_c   1.000
_cell.angle_alpha   90.00
_cell.angle_beta   90.00
_cell.angle_gamma   90.00
#
_symmetry.space_group_name_H-M   'P 1'
#
loop_
_entity.id
_entity.type
_entity.pdbx_description
1 polymer ?
#
loop_
_entity_poly.entity_id
_entity_poly.type
_entity_poly.pdbx_seq_one_letter_code
_entity_poly.pdbx_strand_id
1 'polypeptide(L)'
;MAPSIRTTYAENGILIPRISFTCLIGLATPLSTKVPQKSNKIAFTIPLPIKPLFLYFLTENGALTIYSKTNLYPLMDIQERLNLIKSVGEEILMEDELLELLKSKKQLIAYDGFEPSGKPHIAQGLIRAININKMTKAGVKFKMLVADWHGWANNKMGGDLDKIQVVGKYLIEVWKASGLDTKNVEFVWASDLLNNRDYWKTVMQIARHSTLPRILRTLEIMGRTEKDTIHASQIFYPCMQAADIFHLKADICQLGMDQRKVNVLARELAPSLGYQKPVAVHHHMLQGLLAPPTTSDPIERVAAMKMSKSRPDSAIFMTDSEEDIKRKMNKAYCLEKIALENPVLEYCKYIIFEKFSAFTLERPAKFGGNITFKSYAELEKSFVDGKVHPADLKSAVARDINKLLIPVREYFEKNKEAKKLKELVDSYQVTR
;
A
#
# COMPACT_ATOMS: atom_id res chain seq x y z
N MET A 1 20.74 16.84 40.04
CA MET A 1 21.15 18.16 39.55
C MET A 1 20.90 18.20 38.06
N ALA A 2 20.14 19.19 37.57
CA ALA A 2 19.89 19.35 36.14
C ALA A 2 21.18 19.76 35.40
N PRO A 3 21.37 19.35 34.14
CA PRO A 3 22.48 19.86 33.33
C PRO A 3 22.33 21.37 33.18
N SER A 4 23.41 22.11 33.48
CA SER A 4 23.46 23.57 33.33
C SER A 4 24.49 23.94 32.26
N ILE A 5 24.10 24.82 31.34
CA ILE A 5 25.01 25.40 30.35
C ILE A 5 25.44 26.77 30.90
N ARG A 6 26.75 27.00 31.01
CA ARG A 6 27.30 28.33 31.32
C ARG A 6 27.86 28.96 30.05
N THR A 7 27.42 30.16 29.74
CA THR A 7 27.98 31.00 28.67
C THR A 7 28.78 32.12 29.30
N THR A 8 29.98 32.37 28.78
CA THR A 8 30.82 33.52 29.13
C THR A 8 31.21 34.25 27.87
N TYR A 9 31.06 35.58 27.88
CA TYR A 9 31.55 36.44 26.81
C TYR A 9 33.07 36.59 26.97
N ALA A 10 33.82 36.40 25.88
CA ALA A 10 35.21 36.85 25.82
C ALA A 10 35.26 38.36 25.55
N GLU A 11 36.34 39.04 25.95
CA GLU A 11 36.52 40.50 25.84
C GLU A 11 36.37 41.06 24.41
N ASN A 12 36.44 40.19 23.40
CA ASN A 12 36.28 40.53 21.98
C ASN A 12 34.87 40.24 21.41
N GLY A 13 33.87 40.02 22.27
CA GLY A 13 32.48 39.77 21.85
C GLY A 13 32.23 38.39 21.25
N ILE A 14 33.19 37.46 21.39
CA ILE A 14 33.00 36.06 20.98
C ILE A 14 32.28 35.30 22.10
N LEU A 15 31.16 34.67 21.75
CA LEU A 15 30.40 33.83 22.66
C LEU A 15 31.04 32.44 22.69
N ILE A 16 31.56 32.02 23.85
CA ILE A 16 32.17 30.70 24.02
C ILE A 16 31.19 29.84 24.83
N PRO A 17 30.39 28.96 24.20
CA PRO A 17 29.57 28.02 24.94
C PRO A 17 30.46 26.90 25.48
N ARG A 18 30.46 26.70 26.81
CA ARG A 18 30.95 25.46 27.41
C ARG A 18 29.77 24.54 27.64
N ILE A 19 29.72 23.45 26.88
CA ILE A 19 28.74 22.38 27.07
C ILE A 19 29.42 21.28 27.88
N SER A 20 28.97 21.06 29.11
CA SER A 20 29.37 19.91 29.92
C SER A 20 28.31 18.83 29.78
N PHE A 21 28.64 17.75 29.07
CA PHE A 21 27.84 16.53 29.10
C PHE A 21 28.30 15.68 30.29
N THR A 22 27.36 15.27 31.13
CA THR A 22 27.58 14.13 32.04
C THR A 22 26.85 12.94 31.46
N CYS A 23 27.54 12.12 30.67
CA CYS A 23 27.14 10.73 30.46
C CYS A 23 28.39 9.91 30.15
N LEU A 24 28.44 8.68 30.66
CA LEU A 24 29.57 7.77 30.47
C LEU A 24 30.05 7.75 29.01
N ILE A 25 31.37 7.86 28.87
CA ILE A 25 32.17 7.79 27.63
C ILE A 25 32.24 9.13 26.87
N GLY A 26 33.41 9.74 26.99
CA GLY A 26 33.70 11.12 26.61
C GLY A 26 33.86 11.36 25.11
N LEU A 27 33.57 12.60 24.73
CA LEU A 27 34.39 13.45 23.87
C LEU A 27 33.77 14.86 23.85
N ALA A 28 34.45 15.83 24.46
CA ALA A 28 34.06 17.23 24.43
C ALA A 28 34.77 17.90 23.23
N THR A 29 34.02 18.29 22.20
CA THR A 29 34.55 19.10 21.10
C THR A 29 34.01 20.53 21.21
N PRO A 30 34.88 21.55 21.40
CA PRO A 30 34.45 22.93 21.38
C PRO A 30 34.16 23.38 19.94
N LEU A 31 32.94 23.84 19.67
CA LEU A 31 32.62 24.57 18.43
C LEU A 31 32.65 26.07 18.74
N SER A 32 33.47 26.83 18.02
CA SER A 32 33.44 28.30 18.05
C SER A 32 32.78 28.84 16.78
N THR A 33 31.99 29.88 16.91
CA THR A 33 31.40 30.61 15.77
C THR A 33 31.40 32.10 16.08
N LYS A 34 31.83 32.92 15.11
CA LYS A 34 31.78 34.38 15.22
C LYS A 34 30.36 34.84 14.92
N VAL A 35 29.72 35.53 15.87
CA VAL A 35 28.38 36.13 15.68
C VAL A 35 28.56 37.65 15.58
N PRO A 36 28.16 38.30 14.47
CA PRO A 36 28.21 39.75 14.38
C PRO A 36 27.08 40.40 15.19
N GLN A 37 27.47 41.34 16.03
CA GLN A 37 26.61 42.06 16.98
C GLN A 37 25.90 43.23 16.28
N LYS A 38 24.87 42.97 15.46
CA LYS A 38 23.85 43.98 15.03
C LYS A 38 22.75 43.38 14.13
N SER A 39 21.70 42.82 14.73
CA SER A 39 20.28 42.95 14.32
C SER A 39 19.41 42.00 15.17
N ASN A 40 18.18 42.41 15.49
CA ASN A 40 17.23 41.65 16.34
C ASN A 40 16.63 40.40 15.67
N LYS A 41 17.21 39.91 14.57
CA LYS A 41 16.89 38.60 13.98
C LYS A 41 18.16 38.03 13.36
N ILE A 42 18.75 37.05 14.02
CA ILE A 42 19.89 36.31 13.48
C ILE A 42 19.43 34.88 13.21
N ALA A 43 19.47 34.47 11.94
CA ALA A 43 19.47 33.07 11.57
C ALA A 43 20.93 32.65 11.32
N PHE A 44 21.41 31.64 12.03
CA PHE A 44 22.73 31.05 11.80
C PHE A 44 22.58 29.57 11.43
N THR A 45 23.45 29.12 10.54
CA THR A 45 23.53 27.73 10.09
C THR A 45 24.75 27.09 10.74
N ILE A 46 24.55 26.07 11.57
CA ILE A 46 25.66 25.30 12.16
C ILE A 46 25.86 24.04 11.31
N PRO A 47 27.00 23.87 10.63
CA PRO A 47 27.31 22.60 9.99
C PRO A 47 27.66 21.57 11.08
N LEU A 48 26.79 20.58 11.28
CA LEU A 48 27.04 19.48 12.21
C LEU A 48 27.68 18.31 11.45
N PRO A 49 28.79 17.73 11.94
CA PRO A 49 29.44 16.60 11.28
C PRO A 49 28.66 15.27 11.44
N ILE A 50 27.62 15.22 12.27
CA ILE A 50 26.80 14.03 12.56
C ILE A 50 25.33 14.48 12.76
N LYS A 51 24.36 13.73 12.20
CA LYS A 51 22.90 13.99 12.32
C LYS A 51 22.52 14.24 13.80
N PRO A 52 21.97 15.41 14.18
CA PRO A 52 21.55 15.62 15.56
C PRO A 52 20.19 14.94 15.80
N LEU A 53 20.03 14.34 16.99
CA LEU A 53 18.72 13.87 17.44
C LEU A 53 17.88 15.02 18.02
N PHE A 54 18.46 16.10 18.57
CA PHE A 54 17.74 17.29 19.04
C PHE A 54 18.63 18.55 19.05
N LEU A 55 18.06 19.73 18.78
CA LEU A 55 18.68 21.04 18.93
C LEU A 55 17.89 21.87 19.95
N TYR A 56 18.58 22.42 20.96
CA TYR A 56 17.97 23.23 22.03
C TYR A 56 18.45 24.68 21.93
N PHE A 57 17.52 25.64 21.99
CA PHE A 57 17.84 27.07 22.12
C PHE A 57 17.17 27.62 23.38
N LEU A 58 17.95 28.32 24.20
CA LEU A 58 17.46 29.09 25.34
C LEU A 58 17.41 30.57 24.95
N THR A 59 16.32 31.25 25.29
CA THR A 59 16.22 32.72 25.18
C THR A 59 16.26 33.35 26.57
N GLU A 60 16.63 34.63 26.67
CA GLU A 60 16.93 35.35 27.92
C GLU A 60 15.80 35.32 28.97
N ASN A 61 14.57 34.99 28.59
CA ASN A 61 13.42 34.92 29.50
C ASN A 61 13.06 33.51 29.98
N GLY A 62 13.96 32.53 29.84
CA GLY A 62 13.75 31.18 30.39
C GLY A 62 12.68 30.34 29.69
N ALA A 63 12.10 30.83 28.59
CA ALA A 63 11.14 30.08 27.78
C ALA A 63 11.88 29.11 26.85
N LEU A 64 11.67 27.82 27.09
CA LEU A 64 12.10 26.75 26.19
C LEU A 64 11.17 26.72 24.97
N THR A 65 11.68 27.07 23.78
CA THR A 65 10.93 26.91 22.53
C THR A 65 11.52 25.77 21.71
N ILE A 66 10.77 24.68 21.57
CA ILE A 66 11.17 23.50 20.79
C ILE A 66 10.86 23.78 19.32
N TYR A 67 11.89 23.90 18.48
CA TYR A 67 11.72 23.86 17.04
C TYR A 67 12.25 22.52 16.50
N SER A 68 11.33 21.56 16.33
CA SER A 68 11.55 20.44 15.42
C SER A 68 10.92 20.80 14.08
N LYS A 69 11.75 21.11 13.08
CA LYS A 69 11.31 21.10 11.68
C LYS A 69 12.20 20.21 10.85
N THR A 70 12.32 18.98 11.31
CA THR A 70 12.65 17.82 10.51
C THR A 70 11.63 16.76 10.89
N ASN A 71 10.93 16.20 9.90
CA ASN A 71 10.06 15.04 10.11
C ASN A 71 10.93 13.90 10.65
N LEU A 72 11.05 13.83 11.98
CA LEU A 72 11.60 12.73 12.74
C LEU A 72 10.55 11.63 12.72
N TYR A 73 10.43 10.93 11.60
CA TYR A 73 10.08 9.52 11.71
C TYR A 73 11.24 8.88 12.49
N PRO A 74 11.00 8.12 13.57
CA PRO A 74 12.05 7.27 14.11
C PRO A 74 12.55 6.45 12.92
N LEU A 75 13.86 6.48 12.68
CA LEU A 75 14.49 5.64 11.68
C LEU A 75 14.24 4.20 12.14
N MET A 76 13.17 3.60 11.62
CA MET A 76 12.83 2.22 11.90
C MET A 76 14.08 1.38 11.64
N ASP A 77 14.43 0.53 12.59
CA ASP A 77 15.58 -0.34 12.39
C ASP A 77 15.29 -1.37 11.27
N ILE A 78 16.33 -2.09 10.83
CA ILE A 78 16.18 -3.04 9.73
C ILE A 78 15.14 -4.14 10.07
N GLN A 79 15.08 -4.56 11.34
CA GLN A 79 14.16 -5.60 11.77
C GLN A 79 12.72 -5.09 11.83
N GLU A 80 12.49 -3.86 12.30
CA GLU A 80 11.19 -3.22 12.29
C GLU A 80 10.68 -3.02 10.85
N ARG A 81 11.56 -2.57 9.94
CA ARG A 81 11.24 -2.45 8.51
C ARG A 81 10.89 -3.79 7.89
N LEU A 82 11.68 -4.83 8.18
CA LEU A 82 11.44 -6.18 7.72
C LEU A 82 10.09 -6.70 8.23
N ASN A 83 9.81 -6.58 9.53
CA ASN A 83 8.55 -7.01 10.13
C ASN A 83 7.35 -6.28 9.54
N LEU A 84 7.49 -4.98 9.26
CA LEU A 84 6.42 -4.21 8.62
C LEU A 84 6.14 -4.68 7.19
N ILE A 85 7.17 -4.95 6.39
CA ILE A 85 7.03 -5.51 5.04
C ILE A 85 6.47 -6.95 5.09
N LYS A 86 6.90 -7.76 6.04
CA LYS A 86 6.34 -9.11 6.28
C LYS A 86 4.85 -9.06 6.62
N SER A 87 4.38 -8.01 7.30
CA SER A 87 2.94 -7.85 7.56
C SER A 87 2.10 -7.53 6.30
N VAL A 88 2.74 -7.19 5.18
CA VAL A 88 2.08 -6.97 3.88
C VAL A 88 1.99 -8.28 3.09
N GLY A 89 3.06 -9.08 3.12
CA GLY A 89 3.19 -10.29 2.32
C GLY A 89 2.62 -11.54 3.01
N GLU A 90 1.75 -12.25 2.32
CA GLU A 90 1.44 -13.65 2.62
C GLU A 90 2.60 -14.57 2.20
N GLU A 91 3.31 -14.22 1.13
CA GLU A 91 4.51 -14.91 0.66
C GLU A 91 5.59 -13.88 0.30
N ILE A 92 6.86 -14.21 0.61
CA ILE A 92 8.03 -13.44 0.18
C ILE A 92 9.05 -14.35 -0.52
N LEU A 93 9.46 -13.97 -1.73
CA LEU A 93 10.46 -14.69 -2.53
C LEU A 93 11.69 -13.78 -2.76
N MET A 94 12.79 -13.90 -2.02
CA MET A 94 12.99 -14.67 -0.78
C MET A 94 13.21 -13.73 0.41
N GLU A 95 12.89 -14.17 1.63
CA GLU A 95 13.07 -13.34 2.83
C GLU A 95 14.52 -12.92 3.08
N ASP A 96 15.49 -13.80 2.84
CA ASP A 96 16.91 -13.47 3.00
C ASP A 96 17.36 -12.38 2.00
N GLU A 97 16.89 -12.47 0.75
CA GLU A 97 17.14 -11.45 -0.27
C GLU A 97 16.53 -10.10 0.14
N LEU A 98 15.33 -10.10 0.76
CA LEU A 98 14.72 -8.89 1.30
C LEU A 98 15.56 -8.28 2.43
N LEU A 99 16.06 -9.11 3.35
CA LEU A 99 16.93 -8.64 4.43
C LEU A 99 18.21 -8.02 3.89
N GLU A 100 18.85 -8.63 2.89
CA GLU A 100 20.03 -8.06 2.22
C GLU A 100 19.70 -6.75 1.47
N LEU A 101 18.55 -6.66 0.81
CA LEU A 101 18.07 -5.41 0.23
C LEU A 101 17.86 -4.34 1.30
N LEU A 102 17.31 -4.66 2.47
CA LEU A 102 17.09 -3.69 3.54
C LEU A 102 18.39 -3.22 4.21
N LYS A 103 19.41 -4.09 4.27
CA LYS A 103 20.77 -3.75 4.71
C LYS A 103 21.50 -2.87 3.69
N SER A 104 21.12 -2.94 2.43
CA SER A 104 21.67 -2.08 1.40
C SER A 104 21.36 -0.61 1.71
N LYS A 105 22.34 0.28 1.49
CA LYS A 105 22.16 1.72 1.71
C LYS A 105 21.47 2.42 0.52
N LYS A 106 20.98 1.66 -0.48
CA LYS A 106 20.27 2.22 -1.64
C LYS A 106 18.82 2.56 -1.29
N GLN A 107 18.27 3.55 -1.97
CA GLN A 107 16.84 3.82 -1.92
C GLN A 107 16.11 2.70 -2.66
N LEU A 108 15.32 1.91 -1.93
CA LEU A 108 14.54 0.82 -2.50
C LEU A 108 13.30 1.34 -3.24
N ILE A 109 12.96 0.67 -4.33
CA ILE A 109 11.74 0.91 -5.12
C ILE A 109 10.87 -0.35 -5.11
N ALA A 110 9.64 -0.22 -4.64
CA ALA A 110 8.59 -1.22 -4.81
C ALA A 110 7.59 -0.77 -5.89
N TYR A 111 6.87 -1.71 -6.49
CA TYR A 111 5.76 -1.37 -7.37
C TYR A 111 4.56 -2.32 -7.22
N ASP A 112 3.39 -1.80 -7.56
CA ASP A 112 2.15 -2.55 -7.83
C ASP A 112 1.53 -2.05 -9.13
N GLY A 113 0.98 -2.95 -9.92
CA GLY A 113 0.31 -2.66 -11.19
C GLY A 113 -1.20 -2.83 -11.08
N PHE A 114 -1.95 -2.08 -11.89
CA PHE A 114 -3.39 -2.27 -11.97
C PHE A 114 -3.92 -2.04 -13.38
N GLU A 115 -4.78 -2.95 -13.83
CA GLU A 115 -5.57 -2.75 -15.04
C GLU A 115 -6.75 -1.78 -14.75
N PRO A 116 -6.85 -0.64 -15.45
CA PRO A 116 -8.02 0.22 -15.36
C PRO A 116 -9.24 -0.44 -16.01
N SER A 117 -10.07 -1.10 -15.20
CA SER A 117 -11.14 -2.00 -15.66
C SER A 117 -12.52 -1.68 -15.05
N GLY A 118 -12.80 -0.40 -14.78
CA GLY A 118 -14.03 0.08 -14.14
C GLY A 118 -13.91 0.34 -12.64
N LYS A 119 -15.05 0.31 -11.93
CA LYS A 119 -15.17 0.72 -10.52
C LYS A 119 -14.30 -0.12 -9.58
N PRO A 120 -13.47 0.48 -8.71
CA PRO A 120 -12.63 -0.27 -7.78
C PRO A 120 -13.44 -0.76 -6.57
N HIS A 121 -13.21 -2.00 -6.18
CA HIS A 121 -13.67 -2.54 -4.91
C HIS A 121 -12.70 -2.20 -3.77
N ILE A 122 -13.12 -2.43 -2.51
CA ILE A 122 -12.36 -2.03 -1.32
C ILE A 122 -10.95 -2.64 -1.23
N ALA A 123 -10.72 -3.86 -1.76
CA ALA A 123 -9.35 -4.38 -1.83
C ALA A 123 -8.45 -3.57 -2.80
N GLN A 124 -8.99 -3.18 -3.95
CA GLN A 124 -8.26 -2.35 -4.92
C GLN A 124 -8.00 -0.94 -4.41
N GLY A 125 -8.87 -0.39 -3.54
CA GLY A 125 -8.70 0.93 -2.94
C GLY A 125 -8.03 0.89 -1.56
N LEU A 126 -8.77 0.49 -0.53
CA LEU A 126 -8.35 0.55 0.87
C LEU A 126 -7.16 -0.37 1.19
N ILE A 127 -7.23 -1.66 0.82
CA ILE A 127 -6.14 -2.60 1.15
C ILE A 127 -4.86 -2.23 0.41
N ARG A 128 -4.97 -1.90 -0.87
CA ARG A 128 -3.84 -1.38 -1.64
C ARG A 128 -3.21 -0.16 -0.98
N ALA A 129 -4.01 0.83 -0.55
CA ALA A 129 -3.48 2.00 0.17
C ALA A 129 -2.84 1.63 1.52
N ILE A 130 -3.43 0.70 2.28
CA ILE A 130 -2.85 0.19 3.53
C ILE A 130 -1.48 -0.43 3.29
N ASN A 131 -1.40 -1.36 2.35
CA ASN A 131 -0.18 -2.10 2.03
C ASN A 131 0.91 -1.17 1.51
N ILE A 132 0.58 -0.28 0.57
CA ILE A 132 1.54 0.69 0.03
C ILE A 132 2.05 1.61 1.15
N ASN A 133 1.17 2.11 2.02
CA ASN A 133 1.60 2.95 3.14
C ASN A 133 2.51 2.21 4.12
N LYS A 134 2.34 0.90 4.33
CA LYS A 134 3.29 0.09 5.12
C LYS A 134 4.66 0.05 4.44
N MET A 135 4.69 -0.15 3.12
CA MET A 135 5.95 -0.12 2.35
C MET A 135 6.63 1.25 2.42
N THR A 136 5.88 2.35 2.26
CA THR A 136 6.46 3.71 2.33
C THR A 136 6.92 4.07 3.73
N LYS A 137 6.20 3.66 4.78
CA LYS A 137 6.64 3.77 6.19
C LYS A 137 7.93 2.99 6.44
N ALA A 138 8.12 1.83 5.81
CA ALA A 138 9.38 1.07 5.83
C ALA A 138 10.51 1.73 5.00
N GLY A 139 10.32 2.96 4.51
CA GLY A 139 11.32 3.73 3.78
C GLY A 139 11.47 3.34 2.30
N VAL A 140 10.53 2.59 1.74
CA VAL A 140 10.53 2.16 0.34
C VAL A 140 9.79 3.19 -0.51
N LYS A 141 10.38 3.63 -1.63
CA LYS A 141 9.66 4.43 -2.63
C LYS A 141 8.73 3.52 -3.40
N PHE A 142 7.54 3.98 -3.73
CA PHE A 142 6.54 3.14 -4.38
C PHE A 142 6.16 3.68 -5.74
N LYS A 143 6.06 2.81 -6.74
CA LYS A 143 5.51 3.13 -8.06
C LYS A 143 4.18 2.40 -8.26
N MET A 144 3.14 3.15 -8.57
CA MET A 144 1.85 2.57 -8.98
C MET A 144 1.75 2.64 -10.50
N LEU A 145 1.83 1.48 -11.15
CA LEU A 145 1.74 1.37 -12.60
C LEU A 145 0.28 1.36 -13.04
N VAL A 146 -0.14 2.41 -13.73
CA VAL A 146 -1.40 2.49 -14.46
C VAL A 146 -1.24 1.66 -15.72
N ALA A 147 -1.67 0.41 -15.67
CA ALA A 147 -1.43 -0.58 -16.71
C ALA A 147 -2.49 -0.48 -17.82
N ASP A 148 -2.55 0.67 -18.50
CA ASP A 148 -3.56 0.97 -19.52
C ASP A 148 -3.43 0.08 -20.77
N TRP A 149 -2.22 -0.06 -21.32
CA TRP A 149 -1.95 -0.97 -22.45
C TRP A 149 -2.12 -2.44 -22.10
N HIS A 150 -1.92 -2.80 -20.83
CA HIS A 150 -2.20 -4.13 -20.31
C HIS A 150 -3.70 -4.40 -20.28
N GLY A 151 -4.48 -3.46 -19.74
CA GLY A 151 -5.94 -3.50 -19.81
C GLY A 151 -6.45 -3.58 -21.26
N TRP A 152 -5.79 -2.88 -22.19
CA TRP A 152 -6.14 -2.94 -23.60
C TRP A 152 -5.84 -4.31 -24.22
N ALA A 153 -4.64 -4.86 -23.98
CA ALA A 153 -4.27 -6.21 -24.40
C ALA A 153 -5.23 -7.28 -23.85
N ASN A 154 -5.83 -7.03 -22.67
CA ASN A 154 -6.82 -7.88 -22.02
C ASN A 154 -8.29 -7.53 -22.37
N ASN A 155 -8.54 -6.69 -23.39
CA ASN A 155 -9.88 -6.29 -23.86
C ASN A 155 -10.78 -5.64 -22.78
N LYS A 156 -10.20 -4.96 -21.79
CA LYS A 156 -10.98 -4.20 -20.81
C LYS A 156 -11.69 -3.02 -21.48
N MET A 157 -12.84 -2.63 -20.92
CA MET A 157 -13.68 -1.54 -21.45
C MET A 157 -14.05 -1.71 -22.93
N GLY A 158 -14.22 -2.96 -23.38
CA GLY A 158 -14.50 -3.30 -24.78
C GLY A 158 -13.32 -3.10 -25.73
N GLY A 159 -12.09 -3.05 -25.22
CA GLY A 159 -10.88 -2.78 -26.02
C GLY A 159 -10.70 -1.30 -26.36
N ASP A 160 -11.37 -0.40 -25.63
CA ASP A 160 -11.30 1.05 -25.83
C ASP A 160 -10.22 1.66 -24.90
N LEU A 161 -9.06 1.97 -25.49
CA LEU A 161 -7.92 2.51 -24.73
C LEU A 161 -8.21 3.87 -24.10
N ASP A 162 -8.99 4.74 -24.76
CA ASP A 162 -9.34 6.04 -24.21
C ASP A 162 -10.20 5.90 -22.95
N LYS A 163 -11.18 4.98 -22.97
CA LYS A 163 -11.97 4.66 -21.77
C LYS A 163 -11.12 4.07 -20.65
N ILE A 164 -10.18 3.19 -20.98
CA ILE A 164 -9.23 2.63 -20.00
C ILE A 164 -8.42 3.75 -19.36
N GLN A 165 -7.91 4.70 -20.15
CA GLN A 165 -7.13 5.82 -19.60
C GLN A 165 -7.98 6.76 -18.74
N VAL A 166 -9.24 7.00 -19.09
CA VAL A 166 -10.19 7.71 -18.22
C VAL A 166 -10.38 6.98 -16.89
N VAL A 167 -10.56 5.65 -16.93
CA VAL A 167 -10.65 4.83 -15.71
C VAL A 167 -9.36 4.94 -14.90
N GLY A 168 -8.19 4.94 -15.54
CA GLY A 168 -6.91 5.10 -14.85
C GLY A 168 -6.83 6.39 -14.05
N LYS A 169 -7.27 7.51 -14.64
CA LYS A 169 -7.36 8.81 -13.95
C LYS A 169 -8.34 8.75 -12.77
N TYR A 170 -9.52 8.15 -12.97
CA TYR A 170 -10.49 7.95 -11.89
C TYR A 170 -9.91 7.15 -10.71
N LEU A 171 -9.20 6.05 -11.00
CA LEU A 171 -8.61 5.21 -9.96
C LEU A 171 -7.52 5.95 -9.16
N ILE A 172 -6.69 6.76 -9.82
CA ILE A 172 -5.71 7.65 -9.16
C ILE A 172 -6.40 8.55 -8.12
N GLU A 173 -7.52 9.17 -8.51
CA GLU A 173 -8.31 10.02 -7.61
C GLU A 173 -8.90 9.24 -6.42
N VAL A 174 -9.34 7.99 -6.64
CA VAL A 174 -9.79 7.11 -5.55
C VAL A 174 -8.67 6.85 -4.55
N TRP A 175 -7.44 6.55 -4.98
CA TRP A 175 -6.34 6.29 -4.03
C TRP A 175 -5.90 7.53 -3.27
N LYS A 176 -5.85 8.69 -3.93
CA LYS A 176 -5.59 9.97 -3.26
C LYS A 176 -6.60 10.21 -2.13
N ALA A 177 -7.87 9.90 -2.36
CA ALA A 177 -8.92 10.02 -1.36
C ALA A 177 -8.94 8.88 -0.31
N SER A 178 -8.24 7.77 -0.55
CA SER A 178 -8.17 6.59 0.34
C SER A 178 -7.07 6.68 1.42
N GLY A 179 -6.41 7.84 1.52
CA GLY A 179 -5.32 8.08 2.47
C GLY A 179 -4.00 7.45 2.05
N LEU A 180 -3.76 7.28 0.75
CA LEU A 180 -2.46 6.87 0.20
C LEU A 180 -1.39 7.94 0.49
N ASP A 181 -0.17 7.53 0.81
CA ASP A 181 0.99 8.41 0.99
C ASP A 181 1.52 8.94 -0.35
N THR A 182 0.80 9.90 -0.93
CA THR A 182 1.10 10.50 -2.25
C THR A 182 2.48 11.18 -2.32
N LYS A 183 3.17 11.40 -1.20
CA LYS A 183 4.52 11.98 -1.18
C LYS A 183 5.60 10.95 -1.55
N ASN A 184 5.37 9.68 -1.22
CA ASN A 184 6.32 8.60 -1.47
C ASN A 184 5.88 7.64 -2.58
N VAL A 185 4.71 7.91 -3.16
CA VAL A 185 4.14 7.16 -4.27
C VAL A 185 4.19 7.97 -5.56
N GLU A 186 4.76 7.37 -6.60
CA GLU A 186 4.76 7.89 -7.97
C GLU A 186 3.75 7.10 -8.82
N PHE A 187 2.89 7.77 -9.58
CA PHE A 187 2.04 7.12 -10.56
C PHE A 187 2.73 7.14 -11.92
N VAL A 188 2.89 5.96 -12.53
CA VAL A 188 3.55 5.78 -13.83
C VAL A 188 2.54 5.17 -14.79
N TRP A 189 2.41 5.70 -15.99
CA TRP A 189 1.56 5.09 -17.01
C TRP A 189 2.35 4.08 -17.85
N ALA A 190 1.75 2.92 -18.13
CA ALA A 190 2.41 1.94 -18.98
C ALA A 190 2.67 2.52 -20.37
N SER A 191 1.73 3.30 -20.93
CA SER A 191 1.94 4.06 -22.17
C SER A 191 3.24 4.86 -22.21
N ASP A 192 3.67 5.43 -21.08
CA ASP A 192 4.90 6.22 -21.00
C ASP A 192 6.16 5.33 -21.08
N LEU A 193 6.13 4.14 -20.47
CA LEU A 193 7.21 3.16 -20.56
C LEU A 193 7.34 2.59 -21.98
N LEU A 194 6.20 2.33 -22.63
CA LEU A 194 6.12 1.72 -23.95
C LEU A 194 6.67 2.63 -25.07
N ASN A 195 6.78 3.94 -24.85
CA ASN A 195 7.41 4.86 -25.80
C ASN A 195 8.94 4.70 -25.93
N ASN A 196 9.55 3.81 -25.14
CA ASN A 196 10.98 3.52 -25.22
C ASN A 196 11.26 2.26 -26.06
N ARG A 197 12.14 2.37 -27.07
CA ARG A 197 12.58 1.21 -27.86
C ARG A 197 13.24 0.11 -27.02
N ASP A 198 13.97 0.49 -25.97
CA ASP A 198 14.61 -0.47 -25.07
C ASP A 198 13.58 -1.28 -24.26
N TYR A 199 12.39 -0.71 -23.99
CA TYR A 199 11.29 -1.45 -23.38
C TYR A 199 10.89 -2.65 -24.24
N TRP A 200 10.61 -2.41 -25.51
CA TRP A 200 10.25 -3.47 -26.46
C TRP A 200 11.38 -4.46 -26.71
N LYS A 201 12.64 -4.01 -26.66
CA LYS A 201 13.79 -4.92 -26.69
C LYS A 201 13.76 -5.89 -25.51
N THR A 202 13.48 -5.42 -24.30
CA THR A 202 13.33 -6.27 -23.11
C THR A 202 12.14 -7.21 -23.24
N VAL A 203 10.98 -6.73 -23.70
CA VAL A 203 9.80 -7.58 -23.97
C VAL A 203 10.15 -8.71 -24.94
N MET A 204 10.82 -8.40 -26.04
CA MET A 204 11.26 -9.39 -27.02
C MET A 204 12.33 -10.32 -26.46
N GLN A 205 13.23 -9.84 -25.60
CA GLN A 205 14.18 -10.72 -24.91
C GLN A 205 13.46 -11.72 -24.00
N ILE A 206 12.46 -11.29 -23.22
CA ILE A 206 11.66 -12.18 -22.37
C ILE A 206 10.94 -13.23 -23.22
N ALA A 207 10.32 -12.81 -24.32
CA ALA A 207 9.64 -13.70 -25.26
C ALA A 207 10.60 -14.73 -25.88
N ARG A 208 11.82 -14.32 -26.26
CA ARG A 208 12.83 -15.25 -26.83
C ARG A 208 13.42 -16.23 -25.83
N HIS A 209 13.43 -15.89 -24.54
CA HIS A 209 13.92 -16.78 -23.47
C HIS A 209 12.81 -17.58 -22.79
N SER A 210 11.57 -17.49 -23.30
CA SER A 210 10.42 -18.21 -22.76
C SER A 210 9.77 -19.05 -23.84
N THR A 211 9.42 -20.30 -23.51
CA THR A 211 8.60 -21.11 -24.42
C THR A 211 7.15 -20.64 -24.35
N LEU A 212 6.38 -20.82 -25.44
CA LEU A 212 4.95 -20.47 -25.44
C LEU A 212 4.18 -21.16 -24.29
N PRO A 213 4.35 -22.46 -24.00
CA PRO A 213 3.72 -23.09 -22.84
C PRO A 213 4.08 -22.43 -21.50
N ARG A 214 5.31 -21.92 -21.35
CA ARG A 214 5.72 -21.20 -20.13
C ARG A 214 4.93 -19.89 -19.96
N ILE A 215 4.68 -19.18 -21.06
CA ILE A 215 3.87 -17.95 -21.08
C ILE A 215 2.40 -18.28 -20.81
N LEU A 216 1.83 -19.30 -21.44
CA LEU A 216 0.42 -19.71 -21.25
C LEU A 216 0.12 -20.09 -19.79
N ARG A 217 1.08 -20.67 -19.06
CA ARG A 217 0.91 -20.95 -17.62
C ARG A 217 0.72 -19.70 -16.75
N THR A 218 1.06 -18.51 -17.27
CA THR A 218 0.92 -17.23 -16.55
C THR A 218 -0.39 -16.50 -16.84
N LEU A 219 -1.30 -17.04 -17.67
CA LEU A 219 -2.55 -16.35 -18.06
C LEU A 219 -3.44 -15.93 -16.87
N GLU A 220 -3.34 -16.61 -15.73
CA GLU A 220 -4.09 -16.29 -14.51
C GLU A 220 -3.83 -14.87 -13.99
N ILE A 221 -2.66 -14.28 -14.28
CA ILE A 221 -2.30 -12.92 -13.83
C ILE A 221 -3.28 -11.86 -14.36
N MET A 222 -3.93 -12.14 -15.49
CA MET A 222 -4.93 -11.28 -16.13
C MET A 222 -6.34 -11.90 -16.10
N GLY A 223 -6.55 -12.91 -15.24
CA GLY A 223 -7.83 -13.57 -15.02
C GLY A 223 -8.28 -14.51 -16.14
N ARG A 224 -7.33 -15.10 -16.89
CA ARG A 224 -7.60 -16.05 -17.98
C ARG A 224 -7.00 -17.42 -17.71
N THR A 225 -7.52 -18.41 -18.43
CA THR A 225 -7.06 -19.80 -18.40
C THR A 225 -6.83 -20.30 -19.83
N GLU A 226 -6.11 -21.41 -19.99
CA GLU A 226 -5.91 -22.03 -21.30
C GLU A 226 -7.22 -22.56 -21.93
N LYS A 227 -8.32 -22.62 -21.17
CA LYS A 227 -9.65 -22.99 -21.67
C LYS A 227 -10.34 -21.83 -22.40
N ASP A 228 -9.91 -20.60 -22.16
CA ASP A 228 -10.49 -19.40 -22.80
C ASP A 228 -9.97 -19.23 -24.23
N THR A 229 -10.68 -18.44 -25.04
CA THR A 229 -10.11 -17.97 -26.31
C THR A 229 -8.99 -16.97 -26.04
N ILE A 230 -7.76 -17.37 -26.37
CA ILE A 230 -6.56 -16.56 -26.14
C ILE A 230 -6.18 -15.78 -27.40
N HIS A 231 -6.12 -14.46 -27.27
CA HIS A 231 -5.65 -13.57 -28.34
C HIS A 231 -4.12 -13.42 -28.29
N ALA A 232 -3.48 -13.10 -29.42
CA ALA A 232 -2.03 -12.90 -29.45
C ALA A 232 -1.54 -11.80 -28.49
N SER A 233 -2.34 -10.75 -28.27
CA SER A 233 -2.07 -9.70 -27.28
C SER A 233 -1.87 -10.26 -25.86
N GLN A 234 -2.56 -11.35 -25.53
CA GLN A 234 -2.52 -12.02 -24.22
C GLN A 234 -1.28 -12.92 -24.06
N ILE A 235 -0.56 -13.20 -25.15
CA ILE A 235 0.77 -13.81 -25.11
C ILE A 235 1.84 -12.74 -24.82
N PHE A 236 1.67 -11.53 -25.35
CA PHE A 236 2.57 -10.41 -25.08
C PHE A 236 2.38 -9.83 -23.68
N TYR A 237 1.17 -9.88 -23.13
CA TYR A 237 0.85 -9.31 -21.82
C TYR A 237 1.83 -9.77 -20.71
N PRO A 238 2.08 -11.08 -20.47
CA PRO A 238 3.04 -11.49 -19.44
C PRO A 238 4.47 -11.04 -19.72
N CYS A 239 4.86 -10.95 -21.00
CA CYS A 239 6.18 -10.45 -21.40
C CYS A 239 6.33 -8.95 -21.09
N MET A 240 5.26 -8.17 -21.31
CA MET A 240 5.19 -6.75 -20.95
C MET A 240 5.28 -6.56 -19.44
N GLN A 241 4.46 -7.28 -18.66
CA GLN A 241 4.47 -7.19 -17.21
C GLN A 241 5.82 -7.61 -16.60
N ALA A 242 6.49 -8.62 -17.17
CA ALA A 242 7.84 -8.97 -16.75
C ALA A 242 8.88 -7.88 -17.13
N ALA A 243 8.73 -7.21 -18.27
CA ALA A 243 9.58 -6.09 -18.66
C ALA A 243 9.38 -4.86 -17.76
N ASP A 244 8.14 -4.59 -17.34
CA ASP A 244 7.80 -3.48 -16.45
C ASP A 244 8.65 -3.51 -15.17
N ILE A 245 8.84 -4.69 -14.58
CA ILE A 245 9.64 -4.87 -13.36
C ILE A 245 11.04 -4.25 -13.53
N PHE A 246 11.68 -4.53 -14.67
CA PHE A 246 13.03 -4.05 -14.96
C PHE A 246 13.06 -2.56 -15.32
N HIS A 247 12.08 -2.10 -16.11
CA HIS A 247 12.01 -0.70 -16.57
C HIS A 247 11.55 0.27 -15.48
N LEU A 248 10.72 -0.19 -14.55
CA LEU A 248 10.40 0.53 -13.33
C LEU A 248 11.57 0.57 -12.34
N LYS A 249 12.59 -0.27 -12.56
CA LYS A 249 13.73 -0.49 -11.65
C LYS A 249 13.25 -0.94 -10.27
N ALA A 250 12.27 -1.84 -10.25
CA ALA A 250 11.69 -2.33 -9.01
C ALA A 250 12.66 -3.31 -8.33
N ASP A 251 13.02 -3.00 -7.08
CA ASP A 251 13.70 -3.92 -6.19
C ASP A 251 12.71 -4.91 -5.56
N ILE A 252 11.46 -4.47 -5.37
CA ILE A 252 10.39 -5.24 -4.75
C ILE A 252 9.13 -5.24 -5.63
N CYS A 253 8.71 -6.42 -6.10
CA CYS A 253 7.41 -6.63 -6.72
C CYS A 253 6.37 -6.83 -5.60
N GLN A 254 5.62 -5.78 -5.25
CA GLN A 254 4.58 -5.85 -4.22
C GLN A 254 3.20 -5.93 -4.87
N LEU A 255 2.77 -7.15 -5.22
CA LEU A 255 1.50 -7.41 -5.93
C LEU A 255 0.67 -8.48 -5.21
N GLY A 256 -0.53 -8.80 -5.72
CA GLY A 256 -1.35 -9.87 -5.16
C GLY A 256 -0.77 -11.25 -5.42
N MET A 257 -1.19 -12.26 -4.66
CA MET A 257 -0.80 -13.67 -4.88
C MET A 257 -1.10 -14.17 -6.31
N ASP A 258 -2.09 -13.58 -7.00
CA ASP A 258 -2.39 -13.93 -8.38
C ASP A 258 -1.35 -13.46 -9.40
N GLN A 259 -0.48 -12.51 -9.04
CA GLN A 259 0.62 -12.03 -9.88
C GLN A 259 1.92 -12.86 -9.69
N ARG A 260 1.90 -13.86 -8.82
CA ARG A 260 3.07 -14.66 -8.46
C ARG A 260 3.79 -15.27 -9.67
N LYS A 261 3.05 -15.83 -10.63
CA LYS A 261 3.63 -16.59 -11.75
C LYS A 261 4.51 -15.75 -12.67
N VAL A 262 4.14 -14.49 -12.91
CA VAL A 262 4.96 -13.56 -13.73
C VAL A 262 6.13 -12.98 -12.93
N ASN A 263 5.97 -12.77 -11.62
CA ASN A 263 7.10 -12.40 -10.75
C ASN A 263 8.17 -13.50 -10.72
N VAL A 264 7.76 -14.77 -10.65
CA VAL A 264 8.69 -15.91 -10.76
C VAL A 264 9.35 -15.95 -12.13
N LEU A 265 8.60 -15.75 -13.22
CA LEU A 265 9.16 -15.68 -14.58
C LEU A 265 10.24 -14.58 -14.68
N ALA A 266 9.96 -13.38 -14.16
CA ALA A 266 10.91 -12.27 -14.17
C ALA A 266 12.17 -12.60 -13.34
N ARG A 267 12.02 -13.23 -12.16
CA ARG A 267 13.15 -13.66 -11.32
C ARG A 267 14.03 -14.71 -11.98
N GLU A 268 13.43 -15.67 -12.69
CA GLU A 268 14.14 -16.70 -13.44
C GLU A 268 14.98 -16.10 -14.58
N LEU A 269 14.39 -15.14 -15.32
CA LEU A 269 15.04 -14.54 -16.48
C LEU A 269 16.04 -13.43 -16.13
N ALA A 270 15.87 -12.73 -15.00
CA ALA A 270 16.66 -11.56 -14.64
C ALA A 270 18.19 -11.75 -14.82
N PRO A 271 18.83 -12.83 -14.33
CA PRO A 271 20.27 -13.02 -14.48
C PRO A 271 20.72 -13.12 -15.94
N SER A 272 19.98 -13.88 -16.77
CA SER A 272 20.30 -14.07 -18.19
C SER A 272 20.16 -12.78 -19.00
N LEU A 273 19.31 -11.86 -18.52
CA LEU A 273 19.04 -10.57 -19.14
C LEU A 273 19.89 -9.43 -18.55
N GLY A 274 20.77 -9.72 -17.59
CA GLY A 274 21.64 -8.73 -16.94
C GLY A 274 20.94 -7.84 -15.90
N TYR A 275 19.78 -8.25 -15.40
CA TYR A 275 19.04 -7.56 -14.35
C TYR A 275 19.26 -8.20 -12.97
N GLN A 276 19.12 -7.39 -11.92
CA GLN A 276 19.03 -7.91 -10.55
C GLN A 276 17.72 -8.66 -10.36
N LYS A 277 17.75 -9.73 -9.56
CA LYS A 277 16.53 -10.46 -9.18
C LYS A 277 15.68 -9.57 -8.26
N PRO A 278 14.43 -9.24 -8.62
CA PRO A 278 13.54 -8.48 -7.76
C PRO A 278 13.01 -9.40 -6.66
N VAL A 279 12.92 -8.90 -5.42
CA VAL A 279 12.20 -9.61 -4.35
C VAL A 279 10.71 -9.53 -4.64
N ALA A 280 9.97 -10.62 -4.50
CA ALA A 280 8.52 -10.59 -4.62
C ALA A 280 7.86 -10.62 -3.24
N VAL A 281 6.94 -9.71 -2.96
CA VAL A 281 6.14 -9.63 -1.72
C VAL A 281 4.67 -9.70 -2.12
N HIS A 282 4.09 -10.90 -2.02
CA HIS A 282 2.73 -11.16 -2.48
C HIS A 282 1.72 -10.96 -1.36
N HIS A 283 0.75 -10.06 -1.52
CA HIS A 283 -0.28 -9.83 -0.51
C HIS A 283 -1.48 -10.76 -0.67
N HIS A 284 -2.22 -10.92 0.44
CA HIS A 284 -3.42 -11.74 0.53
C HIS A 284 -4.54 -11.27 -0.41
N MET A 285 -5.22 -12.21 -1.07
CA MET A 285 -6.35 -11.92 -1.95
C MET A 285 -7.65 -11.88 -1.15
N LEU A 286 -8.16 -10.67 -0.90
CA LEU A 286 -9.36 -10.50 -0.07
C LEU A 286 -10.58 -11.24 -0.63
N GLN A 287 -11.27 -12.02 0.21
CA GLN A 287 -12.49 -12.74 -0.21
C GLN A 287 -13.64 -11.79 -0.57
N GLY A 288 -14.48 -12.24 -1.50
CA GLY A 288 -15.79 -11.68 -1.77
C GLY A 288 -16.78 -12.01 -0.66
N LEU A 289 -17.87 -11.24 -0.60
CA LEU A 289 -18.86 -11.36 0.46
C LEU A 289 -19.73 -12.63 0.37
N LEU A 290 -19.70 -13.37 -0.73
CA LEU A 290 -20.62 -14.49 -0.97
C LEU A 290 -20.07 -15.80 -0.40
N ALA A 291 -20.95 -16.79 -0.27
CA ALA A 291 -20.57 -18.09 0.24
C ALA A 291 -19.46 -18.72 -0.62
N PRO A 292 -18.50 -19.43 0.02
CA PRO A 292 -17.55 -20.29 -0.66
C PRO A 292 -18.25 -21.20 -1.69
N PRO A 293 -17.67 -21.36 -2.89
CA PRO A 293 -18.23 -22.27 -3.88
C PRO A 293 -18.07 -23.72 -3.39
N THR A 294 -19.04 -24.58 -3.77
CA THR A 294 -19.03 -26.01 -3.42
C THR A 294 -18.14 -26.86 -4.35
N THR A 295 -17.49 -26.24 -5.35
CA THR A 295 -16.60 -26.94 -6.29
C THR A 295 -15.33 -27.43 -5.58
N SER A 296 -14.90 -28.64 -5.96
CA SER A 296 -13.64 -29.22 -5.51
C SER A 296 -12.44 -28.78 -6.37
N ASP A 297 -12.67 -28.12 -7.52
CA ASP A 297 -11.60 -27.58 -8.35
C ASP A 297 -10.94 -26.38 -7.64
N PRO A 298 -9.64 -26.46 -7.27
CA PRO A 298 -8.97 -25.39 -6.52
C PRO A 298 -8.90 -24.05 -7.28
N ILE A 299 -8.78 -24.08 -8.61
CA ILE A 299 -8.64 -22.89 -9.45
C ILE A 299 -9.99 -22.17 -9.53
N GLU A 300 -11.05 -22.92 -9.84
CA GLU A 300 -12.41 -22.36 -9.89
C GLU A 300 -12.84 -21.84 -8.51
N ARG A 301 -12.45 -22.56 -7.46
CA ARG A 301 -12.73 -22.17 -6.08
C ARG A 301 -12.11 -20.83 -5.72
N VAL A 302 -10.80 -20.66 -5.95
CA VAL A 302 -10.10 -19.41 -5.69
C VAL A 302 -10.69 -18.27 -6.52
N ALA A 303 -11.00 -18.51 -7.80
CA ALA A 303 -11.60 -17.49 -8.67
C ALA A 303 -12.99 -17.05 -8.18
N ALA A 304 -13.84 -17.98 -7.75
CA ALA A 304 -15.20 -17.68 -7.29
C ALA A 304 -15.24 -17.07 -5.87
N MET A 305 -14.19 -17.30 -5.07
CA MET A 305 -14.01 -16.65 -3.76
C MET A 305 -13.56 -15.20 -3.85
N LYS A 306 -13.03 -14.74 -4.99
CA LYS A 306 -12.58 -13.35 -5.16
C LYS A 306 -13.76 -12.39 -5.36
N MET A 307 -13.58 -11.15 -4.92
CA MET A 307 -14.48 -10.05 -5.30
C MET A 307 -14.54 -9.89 -6.81
N SER A 308 -15.76 -9.84 -7.37
CA SER A 308 -15.96 -9.65 -8.80
C SER A 308 -16.81 -8.43 -9.12
N LYS A 309 -16.36 -7.64 -10.10
CA LYS A 309 -17.12 -6.51 -10.66
C LYS A 309 -18.41 -6.96 -11.36
N SER A 310 -18.44 -8.18 -11.91
CA SER A 310 -19.61 -8.74 -12.60
C SER A 310 -20.69 -9.24 -11.65
N ARG A 311 -20.39 -9.39 -10.35
CA ARG A 311 -21.34 -9.77 -9.30
C ARG A 311 -21.36 -8.65 -8.25
N PRO A 312 -22.13 -7.56 -8.43
CA PRO A 312 -22.04 -6.37 -7.59
C PRO A 312 -22.27 -6.61 -6.10
N ASP A 313 -23.05 -7.62 -5.73
CA ASP A 313 -23.30 -8.01 -4.33
C ASP A 313 -22.16 -8.84 -3.71
N SER A 314 -21.16 -9.25 -4.50
CA SER A 314 -19.95 -9.94 -4.02
C SER A 314 -18.86 -9.00 -3.51
N ALA A 315 -18.97 -7.70 -3.79
CA ALA A 315 -17.93 -6.73 -3.51
C ALA A 315 -18.50 -5.40 -3.02
N ILE A 316 -17.82 -4.78 -2.07
CA ILE A 316 -18.06 -3.37 -1.71
C ILE A 316 -17.19 -2.50 -2.61
N PHE A 317 -17.79 -1.51 -3.26
CA PHE A 317 -17.10 -0.53 -4.08
C PHE A 317 -16.70 0.70 -3.28
N MET A 318 -15.63 1.37 -3.70
CA MET A 318 -15.06 2.53 -3.01
C MET A 318 -16.02 3.74 -2.92
N THR A 319 -17.07 3.74 -3.72
CA THR A 319 -18.08 4.81 -3.80
C THR A 319 -19.50 4.31 -3.50
N ASP A 320 -19.65 3.10 -2.94
CA ASP A 320 -20.95 2.60 -2.48
C ASP A 320 -21.54 3.52 -1.39
N SER A 321 -22.87 3.66 -1.40
CA SER A 321 -23.63 4.36 -0.35
C SER A 321 -23.56 3.61 0.98
N GLU A 322 -23.95 4.27 2.08
CA GLU A 322 -24.06 3.59 3.38
C GLU A 322 -25.09 2.47 3.33
N GLU A 323 -26.20 2.69 2.63
CA GLU A 323 -27.28 1.73 2.42
C GLU A 323 -26.78 0.51 1.64
N ASP A 324 -25.99 0.70 0.59
CA ASP A 324 -25.40 -0.39 -0.18
C ASP A 324 -24.42 -1.21 0.65
N ILE A 325 -23.56 -0.56 1.43
CA ILE A 325 -22.61 -1.24 2.33
C ILE A 325 -23.37 -2.10 3.33
N LYS A 326 -24.39 -1.54 4.01
CA LYS A 326 -25.23 -2.29 4.95
C LYS A 326 -25.93 -3.46 4.28
N ARG A 327 -26.55 -3.23 3.12
CA ARG A 327 -27.28 -4.25 2.35
C ARG A 327 -26.37 -5.40 1.95
N LYS A 328 -25.17 -5.11 1.42
CA LYS A 328 -24.18 -6.12 1.01
C LYS A 328 -23.62 -6.88 2.20
N MET A 329 -23.25 -6.18 3.28
CA MET A 329 -22.70 -6.79 4.49
C MET A 329 -23.73 -7.67 5.21
N ASN A 330 -25.00 -7.29 5.22
CA ASN A 330 -26.08 -8.12 5.79
C ASN A 330 -26.20 -9.46 5.06
N LYS A 331 -26.06 -9.47 3.72
CA LYS A 331 -26.05 -10.67 2.89
C LYS A 331 -24.74 -11.47 2.93
N ALA A 332 -23.69 -10.92 3.54
CA ALA A 332 -22.37 -11.55 3.50
C ALA A 332 -22.37 -12.93 4.17
N TYR A 333 -21.54 -13.84 3.67
CA TYR A 333 -21.30 -15.12 4.30
C TYR A 333 -20.56 -14.93 5.62
N CYS A 334 -21.12 -15.47 6.71
CA CYS A 334 -20.55 -15.36 8.05
C CYS A 334 -21.25 -16.40 8.94
N LEU A 335 -20.76 -17.64 8.92
CA LEU A 335 -21.30 -18.70 9.76
C LEU A 335 -20.89 -18.47 11.22
N GLU A 336 -21.84 -18.69 12.13
CA GLU A 336 -21.61 -18.55 13.57
C GLU A 336 -20.50 -19.51 14.03
N LYS A 337 -19.57 -19.02 14.87
CA LYS A 337 -18.43 -19.76 15.44
C LYS A 337 -17.41 -20.31 14.44
N ILE A 338 -17.57 -20.07 13.14
CA ILE A 338 -16.65 -20.53 12.10
C ILE A 338 -15.84 -19.34 11.56
N ALA A 339 -14.54 -19.33 11.87
CA ALA A 339 -13.61 -18.32 11.37
C ALA A 339 -13.04 -18.66 9.98
N LEU A 340 -12.97 -19.94 9.65
CA LEU A 340 -12.48 -20.41 8.36
C LEU A 340 -13.38 -19.89 7.23
N GLU A 341 -12.78 -19.25 6.23
CA GLU A 341 -13.47 -18.74 5.03
C GLU A 341 -14.62 -17.77 5.35
N ASN A 342 -14.38 -16.92 6.35
CA ASN A 342 -15.34 -15.92 6.79
C ASN A 342 -14.92 -14.52 6.30
N PRO A 343 -15.49 -14.00 5.19
CA PRO A 343 -15.11 -12.71 4.63
C PRO A 343 -15.32 -11.55 5.61
N VAL A 344 -16.28 -11.64 6.52
CA VAL A 344 -16.54 -10.57 7.49
C VAL A 344 -15.40 -10.45 8.51
N LEU A 345 -14.90 -11.57 9.03
CA LEU A 345 -13.73 -11.58 9.91
C LEU A 345 -12.46 -11.17 9.16
N GLU A 346 -12.32 -11.58 7.91
CA GLU A 346 -11.20 -11.20 7.07
C GLU A 346 -11.15 -9.67 6.86
N TYR A 347 -12.30 -9.02 6.68
CA TYR A 347 -12.37 -7.57 6.55
C TYR A 347 -11.97 -6.88 7.86
N CYS A 348 -12.28 -7.50 9.02
CA CYS A 348 -11.74 -7.03 10.29
C CYS A 348 -10.21 -7.09 10.30
N LYS A 349 -9.63 -8.24 9.92
CA LYS A 349 -8.19 -8.50 9.95
C LYS A 349 -7.39 -7.55 9.05
N TYR A 350 -7.76 -7.46 7.77
CA TYR A 350 -6.95 -6.79 6.75
C TYR A 350 -7.34 -5.32 6.49
N ILE A 351 -8.46 -4.85 7.05
CA ILE A 351 -8.91 -3.46 6.87
C ILE A 351 -9.11 -2.76 8.22
N ILE A 352 -9.98 -3.29 9.08
CA ILE A 352 -10.41 -2.57 10.29
C ILE A 352 -9.24 -2.44 11.27
N PHE A 353 -8.61 -3.55 11.67
CA PHE A 353 -7.48 -3.51 12.61
C PHE A 353 -6.22 -2.86 12.04
N GLU A 354 -6.17 -2.63 10.73
CA GLU A 354 -5.09 -1.87 10.07
C GLU A 354 -5.33 -0.35 10.07
N LYS A 355 -6.59 0.08 10.26
CA LYS A 355 -6.99 1.49 10.24
C LYS A 355 -7.40 2.02 11.62
N PHE A 356 -7.86 1.14 12.50
CA PHE A 356 -8.37 1.49 13.82
C PHE A 356 -7.60 0.71 14.89
N SER A 357 -7.28 1.37 16.01
CA SER A 357 -6.60 0.75 17.14
C SER A 357 -7.47 -0.18 17.97
N ALA A 358 -8.79 -0.12 17.77
CA ALA A 358 -9.77 -0.96 18.45
C ALA A 358 -11.01 -1.14 17.58
N PHE A 359 -11.73 -2.25 17.79
CA PHE A 359 -12.98 -2.56 17.11
C PHE A 359 -14.09 -2.77 18.14
N THR A 360 -15.18 -2.01 18.04
CA THR A 360 -16.27 -2.02 19.02
C THR A 360 -17.56 -2.57 18.40
N LEU A 361 -18.09 -3.63 19.00
CA LEU A 361 -19.44 -4.12 18.74
C LEU A 361 -20.43 -3.33 19.59
N GLU A 362 -21.38 -2.66 18.94
CA GLU A 362 -22.46 -1.96 19.60
C GLU A 362 -23.68 -2.87 19.69
N ARG A 363 -24.09 -3.22 20.90
CA ARG A 363 -25.28 -4.06 21.12
C ARG A 363 -26.03 -3.62 22.39
N PRO A 364 -27.36 -3.69 22.40
CA PRO A 364 -28.17 -3.37 23.57
C PRO A 364 -27.69 -4.08 24.84
N ALA A 365 -27.85 -3.45 26.00
CA ALA A 365 -27.46 -4.03 27.30
C ALA A 365 -28.05 -5.44 27.53
N LYS A 366 -29.30 -5.66 27.07
CA LYS A 366 -29.98 -6.96 27.13
C LYS A 366 -29.31 -8.10 26.34
N PHE A 367 -28.40 -7.77 25.42
CA PHE A 367 -27.60 -8.72 24.63
C PHE A 367 -26.12 -8.72 25.06
N GLY A 368 -25.82 -8.22 26.26
CA GLY A 368 -24.47 -8.26 26.84
C GLY A 368 -23.63 -7.00 26.60
N GLY A 369 -24.24 -5.89 26.18
CA GLY A 369 -23.61 -4.56 26.10
C GLY A 369 -22.45 -4.44 25.10
N ASN A 370 -21.91 -3.24 24.92
CA ASN A 370 -20.83 -3.00 23.98
C ASN A 370 -19.58 -3.80 24.35
N ILE A 371 -18.96 -4.46 23.37
CA ILE A 371 -17.66 -5.14 23.53
C ILE A 371 -16.64 -4.44 22.64
N THR A 372 -15.43 -4.20 23.18
CA THR A 372 -14.32 -3.64 22.41
C THR A 372 -13.15 -4.62 22.38
N PHE A 373 -12.61 -4.85 21.18
CA PHE A 373 -11.44 -5.69 20.92
C PHE A 373 -10.24 -4.84 20.53
N LYS A 374 -9.06 -5.14 21.08
CA LYS A 374 -7.81 -4.42 20.75
C LYS A 374 -7.01 -5.11 19.65
N SER A 375 -7.32 -6.36 19.33
CA SER A 375 -6.64 -7.13 18.29
C SER A 375 -7.60 -8.07 17.56
N TYR A 376 -7.23 -8.44 16.32
CA TYR A 376 -7.97 -9.44 15.56
C TYR A 376 -8.03 -10.79 16.27
N ALA A 377 -6.95 -11.20 16.94
CA ALA A 377 -6.89 -12.46 17.67
C ALA A 377 -7.93 -12.54 18.81
N GLU A 378 -8.15 -11.44 19.54
CA GLU A 378 -9.20 -11.35 20.57
C GLU A 378 -10.61 -11.47 19.97
N LEU A 379 -10.84 -10.80 18.84
CA LEU A 379 -12.11 -10.85 18.12
C LEU A 379 -12.40 -12.27 17.60
N GLU A 380 -11.44 -12.87 16.90
CA GLU A 380 -11.56 -14.21 16.32
C GLU A 380 -11.87 -15.25 17.39
N LYS A 381 -11.11 -15.24 18.49
CA LYS A 381 -11.36 -16.13 19.63
C LYS A 381 -12.77 -15.94 20.19
N SER A 382 -13.20 -14.70 20.39
CA SER A 382 -14.54 -14.41 20.93
C SER A 382 -15.67 -14.81 19.97
N PHE A 383 -15.42 -14.75 18.67
CA PHE A 383 -16.36 -15.21 17.65
C PHE A 383 -16.49 -16.74 17.65
N VAL A 384 -15.37 -17.46 17.66
CA VAL A 384 -15.33 -18.94 17.73
C VAL A 384 -15.93 -19.46 19.04
N ASP A 385 -15.72 -18.75 20.16
CA ASP A 385 -16.34 -19.05 21.45
C ASP A 385 -17.86 -18.77 21.48
N GLY A 386 -18.44 -18.19 20.42
CA GLY A 386 -19.87 -17.84 20.35
C GLY A 386 -20.28 -16.61 21.17
N LYS A 387 -19.33 -15.79 21.63
CA LYS A 387 -19.61 -14.55 22.38
C LYS A 387 -20.00 -13.39 21.47
N VAL A 388 -19.65 -13.48 20.19
CA VAL A 388 -19.97 -12.51 19.14
C VAL A 388 -20.92 -13.16 18.14
N HIS A 389 -22.11 -12.59 17.99
CA HIS A 389 -23.09 -13.05 17.01
C HIS A 389 -22.78 -12.47 15.62
N PRO A 390 -22.97 -13.23 14.51
CA PRO A 390 -22.73 -12.74 13.15
C PRO A 390 -23.45 -11.43 12.79
N ALA A 391 -24.67 -11.22 13.27
CA ALA A 391 -25.43 -10.00 13.00
C ALA A 391 -24.78 -8.74 13.61
N ASP A 392 -24.27 -8.85 14.85
CA ASP A 392 -23.57 -7.76 15.53
C ASP A 392 -22.26 -7.45 14.81
N LEU A 393 -21.51 -8.50 14.45
CA LEU A 393 -20.26 -8.39 13.71
C LEU A 393 -20.47 -7.69 12.37
N LYS A 394 -21.42 -8.16 11.55
CA LYS A 394 -21.76 -7.56 10.25
C LYS A 394 -22.12 -6.08 10.37
N SER A 395 -22.95 -5.73 11.36
CA SER A 395 -23.39 -4.35 11.57
C SER A 395 -22.22 -3.43 11.93
N ALA A 396 -21.34 -3.87 12.83
CA ALA A 396 -20.16 -3.12 13.22
C ALA A 396 -19.14 -2.98 12.08
N VAL A 397 -18.91 -4.05 11.30
CA VAL A 397 -18.03 -4.02 10.13
C VAL A 397 -18.58 -3.07 9.05
N ALA A 398 -19.89 -3.12 8.76
CA ALA A 398 -20.53 -2.21 7.82
C ALA A 398 -20.33 -0.74 8.22
N ARG A 399 -20.54 -0.44 9.51
CA ARG A 399 -20.34 0.91 10.07
C ARG A 399 -18.90 1.39 9.89
N ASP A 400 -17.91 0.56 10.24
CA ASP A 400 -16.51 0.99 10.21
C ASP A 400 -15.95 1.06 8.78
N ILE A 401 -16.40 0.18 7.87
CA ILE A 401 -16.13 0.34 6.43
C ILE A 401 -16.76 1.63 5.91
N ASN A 402 -18.00 1.94 6.30
CA ASN A 402 -18.65 3.18 5.89
C ASN A 402 -17.82 4.40 6.32
N LYS A 403 -17.32 4.44 7.56
CA LYS A 403 -16.43 5.51 8.05
C LYS A 403 -15.19 5.68 7.17
N LEU A 404 -14.58 4.59 6.71
CA LEU A 404 -13.41 4.63 5.83
C LEU A 404 -13.74 5.13 4.41
N LEU A 405 -14.98 4.98 3.95
CA LEU A 405 -15.41 5.40 2.62
C LEU A 405 -16.03 6.81 2.59
N ILE A 406 -16.37 7.41 3.74
CA ILE A 406 -16.84 8.80 3.83
C ILE A 406 -15.87 9.78 3.14
N PRO A 407 -14.55 9.79 3.46
CA PRO A 407 -13.62 10.73 2.83
C PRO A 407 -13.55 10.58 1.31
N VAL A 408 -13.69 9.35 0.80
CA VAL A 408 -13.71 9.07 -0.63
C VAL A 408 -14.95 9.66 -1.28
N ARG A 409 -16.14 9.40 -0.72
CA ARG A 409 -17.39 9.97 -1.26
C ARG A 409 -17.40 11.48 -1.23
N GLU A 410 -17.02 12.08 -0.11
CA GLU A 410 -16.93 13.54 0.02
C GLU A 410 -15.94 14.16 -0.98
N TYR A 411 -14.81 13.49 -1.23
CA TYR A 411 -13.84 13.94 -2.23
C TYR A 411 -14.46 14.03 -3.63
N PHE A 412 -15.18 12.99 -4.05
CA PHE A 412 -15.86 12.95 -5.34
C PHE A 412 -17.08 13.88 -5.42
N GLU A 413 -17.67 14.29 -4.30
CA GLU A 413 -18.74 15.29 -4.28
C GLU A 413 -18.19 16.72 -4.40
N LYS A 414 -17.10 17.01 -3.69
CA LYS A 414 -16.52 18.37 -3.59
C LYS A 414 -15.59 18.71 -4.76
N ASN A 415 -14.85 17.74 -5.30
CA ASN A 415 -13.93 17.94 -6.42
C ASN A 415 -14.67 17.74 -7.76
N LYS A 416 -14.89 18.84 -8.50
CA LYS A 416 -15.62 18.83 -9.78
C LYS A 416 -14.99 17.93 -10.84
N GLU A 417 -13.66 17.85 -10.91
CA GLU A 417 -12.97 17.02 -11.91
C GLU A 417 -13.09 15.54 -11.56
N ALA A 418 -12.85 15.19 -10.29
CA ALA A 418 -13.03 13.84 -9.79
C ALA A 418 -14.50 13.38 -9.99
N LYS A 419 -15.47 14.24 -9.68
CA LYS A 419 -16.90 13.97 -9.90
C LYS A 419 -17.21 13.59 -11.35
N LYS A 420 -16.72 14.39 -12.31
CA LYS A 420 -16.89 14.14 -13.75
C LYS A 420 -16.27 12.81 -14.16
N LEU A 421 -15.07 12.49 -13.67
CA LEU A 421 -14.42 11.21 -13.92
C LEU A 421 -15.28 10.05 -13.40
N LYS A 422 -15.83 10.17 -12.19
CA LYS A 422 -16.72 9.16 -11.60
C LYS A 422 -17.98 8.97 -12.44
N GLU A 423 -18.69 10.05 -12.79
CA GLU A 423 -19.91 10.00 -13.62
C GLU A 423 -19.64 9.34 -14.97
N LEU A 424 -18.52 9.66 -15.60
CA LEU A 424 -18.10 9.08 -16.86
C LEU A 424 -17.79 7.57 -16.72
N VAL A 425 -17.04 7.17 -15.70
CA VAL A 425 -16.77 5.74 -15.42
C VAL A 425 -18.04 4.98 -15.05
N ASP A 426 -18.97 5.61 -14.34
CA ASP A 426 -20.28 5.04 -14.00
C ASP A 426 -21.14 4.79 -15.25
N SER A 427 -20.96 5.59 -16.31
CA SER A 427 -21.65 5.43 -17.59
C SER A 427 -21.11 4.30 -18.46
N TYR A 428 -19.90 3.81 -18.17
CA TYR A 428 -19.28 2.76 -18.95
C TYR A 428 -19.81 1.38 -18.57
N GLN A 429 -20.13 0.56 -19.57
CA GLN A 429 -20.39 -0.86 -19.34
C GLN A 429 -19.08 -1.57 -18.96
N VAL A 430 -19.09 -2.29 -17.83
CA VAL A 430 -17.95 -3.10 -17.42
C VAL A 430 -17.97 -4.39 -18.25
N THR A 431 -17.04 -4.51 -19.20
CA THR A 431 -16.81 -5.75 -19.94
C THR A 431 -15.91 -6.70 -19.14
N ARG A 432 -16.13 -8.00 -19.27
CA ARG A 432 -15.37 -9.03 -18.54
C ARG A 432 -13.99 -9.24 -19.13
#